data_AF-A0A084QBP7-F1
#
_entry.id   AF-A0A084QBP7-F1
#
_cell.length_a   1.000
_cell.length_b   1.000
_cell.length_c   1.000
_cell.angle_alpha   90.00
_cell.angle_beta   90.00
_cell.angle_gamma   90.00
#
_symmetry.space_group_name_H-M   'P 1'
#
loop_
_entity.id
_entity.type
_entity.pdbx_description
1 polymer ?
#
loop_
_entity_poly.entity_id
_entity_poly.type
_entity_poly.pdbx_seq_one_letter_code
_entity_poly.pdbx_strand_id
1 'polypeptide(L)'
;MRPTQALLGSGAPNQRAGNWIGGWGAFGGQKQKGIIHWGLSANRQNPFAGAFHDAIFNTFRRSKGQVFYWVPPLVAAYYLMDWATERNHYLNSKAGRAEFGDAE
;
A
#
# COMPACT_ATOMS: atom_id res chain seq x y z
N MET A 1 3.99 43.34 -2.38
CA MET A 1 4.49 41.96 -2.26
C MET A 1 4.94 41.78 -0.82
N ARG A 2 4.35 40.85 -0.04
CA ARG A 2 4.87 40.55 1.31
C ARG A 2 5.97 39.50 1.16
N PRO A 3 7.20 39.74 1.66
CA PRO A 3 8.27 38.77 1.57
C PRO A 3 7.89 37.49 2.33
N THR A 4 8.27 36.34 1.76
CA THR A 4 8.09 35.01 2.34
C THR A 4 8.68 34.97 3.75
N GLN A 5 7.82 34.86 4.76
CA GLN A 5 8.23 34.73 6.14
C GLN A 5 8.98 33.41 6.33
N ALA A 6 10.22 33.48 6.84
CA ALA A 6 11.01 32.31 7.15
C ALA A 6 10.30 31.46 8.23
N LEU A 7 10.10 30.18 7.92
CA LEU A 7 9.54 29.14 8.78
C LEU A 7 10.55 28.77 9.87
N LEU A 8 10.75 29.65 10.85
CA LEU A 8 11.41 29.33 12.12
C LEU A 8 10.40 29.65 13.22
N GLY A 9 9.90 28.60 13.85
CA GLY A 9 8.70 28.64 14.68
C GLY A 9 8.86 29.40 16.00
N SER A 10 7.80 30.14 16.35
CA SER A 10 7.33 30.36 17.74
C SER A 10 5.91 30.98 17.80
N GLY A 11 5.05 30.75 16.80
CA GLY A 11 3.70 31.32 16.72
C GLY A 11 2.64 30.29 16.32
N ALA A 12 1.39 30.51 16.74
CA ALA A 12 0.25 29.66 16.40
C ALA A 12 0.20 29.36 14.87
N PRO A 13 -0.14 28.13 14.48
CA PRO A 13 0.01 27.66 13.11
C PRO A 13 -0.71 28.58 12.11
N ASN A 14 0.06 29.12 11.16
CA ASN A 14 -0.47 29.93 10.08
C ASN A 14 -1.25 29.01 9.10
N GLN A 15 -2.59 29.04 9.18
CA GLN A 15 -3.49 28.18 8.39
C GLN A 15 -3.40 28.38 6.87
N ARG A 16 -2.66 29.39 6.39
CA ARG A 16 -2.55 29.72 4.96
C ARG A 16 -1.20 29.37 4.33
N ALA A 17 -0.21 28.93 5.11
CA ALA A 17 1.12 28.58 4.60
C ALA A 17 1.54 27.20 5.13
N GLY A 18 1.70 26.23 4.21
CA GLY A 18 2.15 24.87 4.54
C GLY A 18 1.09 23.93 5.13
N ASN A 19 -0.16 24.38 5.31
CA ASN A 19 -1.24 23.61 5.91
C ASN A 19 -2.32 23.26 4.87
N TRP A 20 -2.53 21.96 4.64
CA TRP A 20 -3.47 21.42 3.65
C TRP A 20 -4.70 20.75 4.27
N ILE A 21 -4.76 20.70 5.60
CA ILE A 21 -5.89 20.16 6.36
C ILE A 21 -6.17 21.08 7.55
N GLY A 22 -7.44 21.47 7.71
CA GLY A 22 -7.92 22.23 8.87
C GLY A 22 -8.78 21.39 9.82
N GLY A 23 -9.34 22.04 10.85
CA GLY A 23 -10.23 21.41 11.82
C GLY A 23 -11.67 21.26 11.32
N TRP A 24 -12.54 20.75 12.21
CA TRP A 24 -13.98 20.63 11.96
C TRP A 24 -14.58 22.00 11.56
N GLY A 25 -15.33 22.02 10.46
CA GLY A 25 -15.91 23.24 9.89
C GLY A 25 -14.98 24.01 8.94
N ALA A 26 -13.67 23.72 8.90
CA ALA A 26 -12.71 24.41 8.05
C ALA A 26 -11.62 23.45 7.49
N PHE A 27 -12.01 22.25 7.06
CA PHE A 27 -11.08 21.20 6.60
C PHE A 27 -10.16 21.59 5.43
N GLY A 28 -10.51 22.63 4.65
CA GLY A 28 -9.72 23.07 3.49
C GLY A 28 -10.08 22.38 2.16
N GLY A 29 -11.14 21.57 2.14
CA GLY A 29 -11.68 20.99 0.90
C GLY A 29 -12.46 21.98 0.03
N GLN A 30 -12.87 21.52 -1.15
CA GLN A 30 -13.73 22.30 -2.05
C GLN A 30 -15.10 22.58 -1.41
N LYS A 31 -15.71 23.72 -1.76
CA LYS A 31 -17.06 24.06 -1.30
C LYS A 31 -18.07 23.07 -1.89
N GLN A 32 -18.82 22.37 -1.04
CA GLN A 32 -19.84 21.41 -1.46
C GLN A 32 -21.23 22.03 -1.29
N LYS A 33 -22.09 21.91 -2.32
CA LYS A 33 -23.48 22.36 -2.29
C LYS A 33 -24.34 21.35 -3.03
N GLY A 34 -25.50 20.99 -2.48
CA GLY A 34 -26.48 20.12 -3.12
C GLY A 34 -26.26 18.61 -2.95
N ILE A 35 -25.26 18.19 -2.16
CA ILE A 35 -25.03 16.77 -1.86
C ILE A 35 -25.78 16.41 -0.57
N ILE A 36 -26.74 15.50 -0.66
CA ILE A 36 -27.55 15.04 0.47
C ILE A 36 -27.10 13.61 0.83
N HIS A 37 -26.71 13.41 2.09
CA HIS A 37 -26.29 12.11 2.60
C HIS A 37 -27.34 11.57 3.56
N TRP A 38 -27.68 10.29 3.41
CA TRP A 38 -28.61 9.58 4.28
C TRP A 38 -27.85 8.48 5.03
N GLY A 39 -28.24 8.23 6.27
CA GLY A 39 -27.67 7.15 7.08
C GLY A 39 -28.74 6.52 7.97
N LEU A 40 -28.63 5.21 8.18
CA LEU A 40 -29.48 4.47 9.12
C LEU A 40 -28.69 4.21 10.41
N SER A 41 -29.35 4.31 11.57
CA SER A 41 -28.73 3.98 12.87
C SER A 41 -28.16 2.56 12.85
N ALA A 42 -26.93 2.37 13.37
CA ALA A 42 -26.26 1.08 13.42
C ALA A 42 -27.09 0.02 14.18
N ASN A 43 -27.83 0.43 15.23
CA ASN A 43 -28.70 -0.46 16.02
C ASN A 43 -29.91 -0.98 15.24
N ARG A 44 -30.16 -0.47 14.03
CA ARG A 44 -31.24 -0.93 13.13
C ARG A 44 -30.71 -1.70 11.92
N GLN A 45 -29.41 -1.97 11.86
CA GLN A 45 -28.78 -2.73 10.79
C GLN A 45 -28.31 -4.08 11.32
N ASN A 46 -28.30 -5.10 10.45
CA ASN A 46 -27.60 -6.34 10.74
C ASN A 46 -26.12 -6.15 10.32
N PRO A 47 -25.17 -6.19 11.28
CA PRO A 47 -23.76 -5.90 10.99
C PRO A 47 -23.09 -6.91 10.05
N PHE A 48 -23.63 -8.11 9.89
CA PHE A 48 -23.09 -9.16 9.03
C PHE A 48 -23.98 -9.52 7.84
N ALA A 49 -24.96 -8.68 7.53
CA ALA A 49 -25.79 -8.87 6.34
C ALA A 49 -24.90 -8.94 5.09
N GLY A 50 -24.97 -10.05 4.35
CA GLY A 50 -24.19 -10.26 3.12
C GLY A 50 -22.71 -10.55 3.32
N ALA A 51 -22.20 -10.54 4.56
CA ALA A 51 -20.76 -10.60 4.83
C ALA A 51 -20.05 -11.81 4.19
N PHE A 52 -20.66 -13.00 4.21
CA PHE A 52 -20.07 -14.19 3.61
C PHE A 52 -20.03 -14.13 2.08
N HIS A 53 -21.13 -13.74 1.45
CA HIS A 53 -21.20 -13.58 -0.01
C HIS A 53 -20.19 -12.53 -0.48
N ASP A 54 -20.17 -11.37 0.17
CA ASP A 54 -19.24 -10.30 -0.17
C ASP A 54 -17.80 -10.69 0.12
N ALA A 55 -17.51 -11.34 1.26
CA ALA A 55 -16.16 -11.78 1.59
C ALA A 55 -15.58 -12.75 0.56
N ILE A 56 -16.39 -13.57 -0.09
CA ILE A 56 -15.91 -14.49 -1.13
C ILE A 56 -15.86 -13.78 -2.49
N PHE A 57 -17.01 -13.31 -2.99
CA PHE A 57 -17.10 -12.86 -4.37
C PHE A 57 -16.46 -11.49 -4.59
N ASN A 58 -16.63 -10.55 -3.66
CA ASN A 58 -16.02 -9.22 -3.78
C ASN A 58 -14.51 -9.31 -3.59
N THR A 59 -14.03 -10.16 -2.67
CA THR A 59 -12.59 -10.37 -2.49
C THR A 59 -11.97 -10.99 -3.72
N PHE A 60 -12.55 -12.06 -4.28
CA PHE A 60 -12.05 -12.64 -5.53
C PHE A 60 -12.03 -11.61 -6.67
N ARG A 61 -13.11 -10.85 -6.84
CA ARG A 61 -13.19 -9.79 -7.86
C ARG A 61 -12.08 -8.75 -7.71
N ARG A 62 -11.78 -8.31 -6.48
CA ARG A 62 -10.71 -7.34 -6.18
C ARG A 62 -9.33 -7.94 -6.41
N SER A 63 -9.08 -9.16 -5.93
CA SER A 63 -7.81 -9.85 -6.08
C SER A 63 -7.49 -10.15 -7.54
N LYS A 64 -8.50 -10.59 -8.33
CA LYS A 64 -8.36 -10.83 -9.78
C LYS A 64 -7.87 -9.59 -10.53
N GLY A 65 -8.38 -8.40 -10.19
CA GLY A 65 -7.97 -7.16 -10.84
C GLY A 65 -6.52 -6.76 -10.57
N GLN A 66 -5.91 -7.30 -9.51
CA GLN A 66 -4.56 -6.96 -9.09
C GLN A 66 -3.54 -8.09 -9.30
N VAL A 67 -3.99 -9.30 -9.61
CA VAL A 67 -3.18 -10.52 -9.65
C VAL A 67 -1.93 -10.37 -10.53
N PHE A 68 -2.05 -9.70 -11.67
CA PHE A 68 -0.93 -9.52 -12.61
C PHE A 68 0.12 -8.50 -12.15
N TYR A 69 -0.17 -7.68 -11.14
CA TYR A 69 0.83 -6.74 -10.62
C TYR A 69 1.76 -7.39 -9.58
N TRP A 70 1.25 -8.36 -8.83
CA TRP A 70 2.01 -8.96 -7.72
C TRP A 70 2.39 -10.43 -7.95
N VAL A 71 1.60 -11.23 -8.67
CA VAL A 71 1.94 -12.64 -8.92
C VAL A 71 3.21 -12.77 -9.76
N PRO A 72 3.37 -12.08 -10.91
CA PRO A 72 4.56 -12.25 -11.74
C PRO A 72 5.89 -11.96 -11.00
N PRO A 73 6.06 -10.85 -10.26
CA PRO A 73 7.31 -10.62 -9.54
C PRO A 73 7.52 -11.62 -8.40
N LEU A 74 6.48 -12.11 -7.72
CA LEU A 74 6.63 -13.14 -6.69
C LEU A 74 7.05 -14.49 -7.27
N VAL A 75 6.46 -14.89 -8.40
CA VAL A 75 6.84 -16.13 -9.09
C VAL A 75 8.28 -16.06 -9.58
N ALA A 76 8.66 -14.92 -10.19
CA ALA A 76 10.04 -14.71 -10.63
C ALA A 76 11.04 -14.75 -9.45
N ALA A 77 10.71 -14.09 -8.33
CA ALA A 77 11.54 -14.10 -7.14
C ALA A 77 11.67 -15.50 -6.53
N TYR A 78 10.59 -16.28 -6.53
CA TYR A 78 10.60 -17.66 -6.03
C TYR A 78 11.56 -18.54 -6.84
N TYR A 79 11.44 -18.54 -8.17
CA TYR A 79 12.34 -19.33 -9.02
C TYR A 79 13.79 -18.86 -8.99
N LEU A 80 14.00 -17.54 -8.90
CA LEU A 80 15.36 -17.00 -8.76
C LEU A 80 16.01 -17.45 -7.45
N MET A 81 15.24 -17.45 -6.35
CA MET A 81 15.73 -17.91 -5.06
C MET A 81 16.06 -19.40 -5.07
N ASP A 82 15.16 -20.22 -5.63
CA ASP A 82 15.34 -21.66 -5.75
C ASP A 82 16.64 -22.00 -6.52
N TRP A 83 16.81 -21.38 -7.70
CA TRP A 83 18.03 -21.50 -8.48
C TRP A 83 19.27 -21.05 -7.71
N ALA A 84 19.20 -19.92 -7.00
CA ALA A 84 20.34 -19.40 -6.24
C ALA A 84 20.72 -20.34 -5.09
N THR A 85 19.74 -20.92 -4.40
CA THR A 85 19.96 -21.89 -3.32
C THR A 85 20.59 -23.18 -3.84
N GLU A 86 20.03 -23.77 -4.90
CA GLU A 86 20.60 -24.98 -5.52
C GLU A 86 22.02 -24.74 -6.02
N ARG A 87 22.25 -23.62 -6.72
CA ARG A 87 23.56 -23.24 -7.23
C ARG A 87 24.56 -23.05 -6.09
N ASN A 88 24.15 -22.41 -4.99
CA ASN A 88 25.01 -22.22 -3.82
C ASN A 88 25.40 -23.56 -3.18
N HIS A 89 24.43 -24.47 -2.99
CA HIS A 89 24.71 -25.80 -2.45
C HIS A 89 25.64 -26.60 -3.35
N TYR A 90 25.42 -26.55 -4.67
CA TYR A 90 26.24 -27.25 -5.64
C TYR A 90 27.69 -26.71 -5.66
N LEU A 91 27.89 -25.40 -5.70
CA LEU A 91 29.23 -24.79 -5.65
C LEU A 91 29.99 -25.13 -4.36
N ASN A 92 29.27 -25.24 -3.24
CA ASN A 92 29.85 -25.64 -1.96
C ASN A 92 30.04 -27.16 -1.81
N SER A 93 29.54 -27.97 -2.74
CA SER A 93 29.71 -29.43 -2.75
C SER A 93 31.11 -29.83 -3.23
N LYS A 94 31.48 -31.10 -3.01
CA LYS A 94 32.77 -31.63 -3.49
C LYS A 94 32.89 -31.58 -5.01
N ALA A 95 31.83 -31.91 -5.74
CA ALA A 95 31.81 -31.87 -7.19
C ALA A 95 31.96 -30.44 -7.71
N GLY A 96 31.20 -29.49 -7.15
CA GLY A 96 31.29 -28.09 -7.53
C GLY A 96 32.65 -27.46 -7.26
N ARG A 97 33.32 -27.81 -6.15
CA ARG A 97 34.69 -27.38 -5.88
C ARG A 97 35.71 -27.99 -6.85
N ALA A 98 35.51 -29.22 -7.31
CA ALA A 98 36.38 -29.84 -8.29
C ALA A 98 36.21 -29.21 -9.70
N GLU A 99 34.99 -28.79 -10.04
CA GLU A 99 34.70 -28.18 -11.34
C GLU A 99 35.04 -26.69 -11.42
N PHE A 100 34.89 -25.93 -10.33
CA PHE A 100 35.05 -24.47 -10.31
C PHE A 100 36.15 -23.97 -9.37
N GLY A 101 36.92 -24.85 -8.71
CA GLY A 101 37.95 -24.48 -7.74
C GLY A 101 39.20 -23.83 -8.34
N ASP A 102 39.49 -24.10 -9.62
CA ASP A 102 40.65 -23.55 -10.34
C ASP A 102 40.27 -22.32 -11.21
N ALA A 103 39.01 -21.91 -11.21
CA ALA A 103 38.52 -20.76 -11.95
C ALA A 103 38.64 -19.49 -11.10
N GLU A 104 39.88 -19.01 -10.92
CA GLU A 104 40.22 -17.65 -10.46
C GLU A 104 40.89 -16.86 -11.59
#